data_AF-A0A0E1WVE1-F1
#
_entry.id   AF-A0A0E1WVE1-F1
#
_cell.length_a   1.000
_cell.length_b   1.000
_cell.length_c   1.000
_cell.angle_alpha   90.00
_cell.angle_beta   90.00
_cell.angle_gamma   90.00
#
_symmetry.space_group_name_H-M   'P 1'
#
loop_
_entity.id
_entity.type
_entity.pdbx_description
1 polymer ?
#
loop_
_entity_poly.entity_id
_entity_poly.type
_entity_poly.pdbx_seq_one_letter_code
_entity_poly.pdbx_strand_id
1 'polypeptide(L)'
;MSAQTSQVSAKPTTRPSRAALWSVIAAVVVIGAIGFDTKVVKIGSDADVRQQVFSPAAYGASEFPKVKASIEQRAVDAVEVGNALAADKAAAGKKYGVGSVNPVIPVKFTGTVEERKANYNVVKVDGMPEGMVIRVQTGPAVNGTELRDATGEIQFGQFKNQIEYQNAGAALNNEMKKQVLQGVDVENLNGKTVSVVGVFKVVNPKNWLVTPVELEVK
;
A
#
# COMPACT_ATOMS: atom_id res chain seq x y z
N MET A 1 47.73 -78.55 -26.34
CA MET A 1 46.85 -77.48 -26.86
C MET A 1 46.58 -76.49 -25.73
N SER A 2 46.31 -75.23 -26.10
CA SER A 2 45.87 -74.11 -25.23
C SER A 2 44.58 -74.46 -24.44
N ALA A 3 44.15 -73.78 -23.38
CA ALA A 3 44.57 -72.53 -22.73
C ALA A 3 44.27 -72.64 -21.18
N GLN A 4 44.04 -71.63 -20.32
CA GLN A 4 43.92 -70.17 -20.45
C GLN A 4 44.25 -69.44 -19.11
N THR A 5 44.54 -68.15 -19.22
CA THR A 5 44.66 -67.06 -18.21
C THR A 5 44.19 -67.25 -16.76
N SER A 6 45.09 -66.93 -15.83
CA SER A 6 44.78 -66.37 -14.50
C SER A 6 44.18 -64.95 -14.59
N GLN A 7 43.33 -64.56 -13.63
CA GLN A 7 43.55 -63.38 -12.77
C GLN A 7 42.41 -63.19 -11.74
N VAL A 8 42.77 -63.02 -10.47
CA VAL A 8 41.85 -62.61 -9.40
C VAL A 8 41.75 -61.09 -9.40
N SER A 9 40.53 -60.55 -9.51
CA SER A 9 40.30 -59.11 -9.56
C SER A 9 40.46 -58.45 -8.18
N ALA A 10 41.54 -57.69 -8.00
CA ALA A 10 41.73 -56.84 -6.83
C ALA A 10 41.00 -55.51 -7.02
N LYS A 11 40.05 -55.20 -6.14
CA LYS A 11 39.24 -53.97 -6.20
C LYS A 11 40.12 -52.74 -5.90
N PRO A 12 40.24 -51.75 -6.79
CA PRO A 12 41.17 -50.64 -6.61
C PRO A 12 40.69 -49.69 -5.50
N THR A 13 41.51 -49.52 -4.47
CA THR A 13 41.35 -48.45 -3.46
C THR A 13 41.80 -47.11 -4.06
N THR A 14 40.87 -46.40 -4.69
CA THR A 14 41.11 -45.05 -5.21
C THR A 14 41.35 -44.07 -4.06
N ARG A 15 42.57 -43.55 -3.95
CA ARG A 15 42.85 -42.38 -3.10
C ARG A 15 42.02 -41.19 -3.65
N PRO A 16 41.32 -40.43 -2.80
CA PRO A 16 40.55 -39.28 -3.27
C PRO A 16 41.48 -38.28 -3.96
N SER A 17 41.08 -37.81 -5.14
CA SER A 17 41.83 -36.80 -5.87
C SER A 17 41.88 -35.50 -5.06
N ARG A 18 42.91 -34.67 -5.27
CA ARG A 18 42.99 -33.34 -4.63
C ARG A 18 41.72 -32.52 -4.89
N ALA A 19 41.10 -32.67 -6.06
CA ALA A 19 39.82 -32.05 -6.39
C ALA A 19 38.69 -32.49 -5.44
N ALA A 20 38.56 -33.80 -5.15
CA ALA A 20 37.55 -34.29 -4.21
C ALA A 20 37.75 -33.73 -2.79
N LEU A 21 39.01 -33.59 -2.34
CA LEU A 21 39.33 -32.95 -1.05
C LEU A 21 38.91 -31.47 -1.04
N TRP A 22 39.22 -30.71 -2.09
CA TRP A 22 38.78 -29.31 -2.23
C TRP A 22 37.26 -29.16 -2.30
N SER A 23 36.54 -30.07 -2.97
CA SER A 23 35.07 -30.07 -2.99
C SER A 23 34.45 -30.27 -1.61
N VAL A 24 35.03 -31.16 -0.78
CA VAL A 24 34.56 -31.35 0.61
C VAL A 24 34.82 -30.10 1.46
N ILE A 25 36.00 -29.48 1.33
CA ILE A 25 36.34 -28.24 2.04
C ILE A 25 35.35 -27.12 1.64
N ALA A 26 35.10 -26.95 0.33
CA ALA A 26 34.14 -25.96 -0.16
C ALA A 26 32.71 -26.21 0.38
N ALA A 27 32.25 -27.46 0.41
CA ALA A 27 30.94 -27.81 0.97
C ALA A 27 30.84 -27.48 2.47
N VAL A 28 31.88 -27.78 3.26
CA VAL A 28 31.94 -27.44 4.70
C VAL A 28 31.94 -25.93 4.91
N VAL A 29 32.69 -25.17 4.10
CA VAL A 29 32.69 -23.69 4.16
C VAL A 29 31.31 -23.11 3.82
N VAL A 30 30.64 -23.65 2.79
CA VAL A 30 29.27 -23.21 2.43
C VAL A 30 28.26 -23.53 3.54
N ILE A 31 28.31 -24.73 4.14
CA ILE A 31 27.44 -25.09 5.27
C ILE A 31 27.72 -24.20 6.49
N GLY A 32 28.99 -23.90 6.77
CA GLY A 32 29.39 -22.96 7.82
C GLY A 32 28.88 -21.54 7.58
N ALA A 33 28.96 -21.05 6.33
CA ALA A 33 28.43 -19.75 5.95
C ALA A 33 26.89 -19.68 6.10
N ILE A 34 26.17 -20.72 5.66
CA ILE A 34 24.71 -20.83 5.87
C ILE A 34 24.38 -20.86 7.37
N GLY A 35 25.15 -21.57 8.19
CA GLY A 35 24.98 -21.60 9.64
C GLY A 35 25.28 -20.27 10.33
N PHE A 36 26.15 -19.44 9.76
CA PHE A 36 26.49 -18.11 10.27
C PHE A 36 25.45 -17.05 9.86
N ASP A 37 24.89 -17.16 8.65
CA ASP A 37 23.87 -16.26 8.11
C ASP A 37 22.45 -16.57 8.64
N THR A 38 22.19 -17.80 9.10
CA THR A 38 20.89 -18.20 9.67
C THR A 38 20.70 -17.75 11.12
N LYS A 39 20.05 -16.60 11.30
CA LYS A 39 19.59 -16.11 12.61
C LYS A 39 18.49 -17.01 13.20
N VAL A 40 18.84 -17.88 14.14
CA VAL A 40 17.87 -18.70 14.88
C VAL A 40 17.09 -17.84 15.90
N VAL A 41 15.78 -17.69 15.67
CA VAL A 41 14.87 -16.99 16.58
C VAL A 41 14.17 -18.00 17.50
N LYS A 42 14.35 -17.85 18.82
CA LYS A 42 13.59 -18.62 19.82
C LYS A 42 12.15 -18.15 19.88
N ILE A 43 11.22 -19.12 19.88
CA ILE A 43 9.79 -18.89 20.13
C ILE A 43 9.62 -18.26 21.52
N GLY A 44 8.94 -17.11 21.60
CA GLY A 44 8.71 -16.34 22.84
C GLY A 44 9.84 -15.42 23.30
N SER A 45 10.83 -15.11 22.45
CA SER A 45 11.87 -14.10 22.74
C SER A 45 11.52 -12.71 22.17
N ASP A 46 12.24 -11.64 22.53
CA ASP A 46 12.07 -10.30 21.92
C ASP A 46 12.31 -10.28 20.40
N ALA A 47 13.04 -11.28 19.89
CA ALA A 47 13.24 -11.51 18.46
C ALA A 47 12.10 -12.32 17.82
N ASP A 48 11.18 -12.92 18.60
CA ASP A 48 10.00 -13.60 18.10
C ASP A 48 8.97 -12.58 17.62
N VAL A 49 8.95 -12.45 16.30
CA VAL A 49 8.02 -11.66 15.51
C VAL A 49 6.55 -11.88 15.91
N ARG A 50 6.20 -13.00 16.56
CA ARG A 50 4.84 -13.27 17.10
C ARG A 50 4.41 -12.40 18.29
N GLN A 51 5.31 -11.88 19.13
CA GLN A 51 4.89 -11.17 20.35
C GLN A 51 4.33 -9.76 20.09
N GLN A 52 4.73 -9.11 19.00
CA GLN A 52 4.11 -7.86 18.54
C GLN A 52 3.05 -8.17 17.48
N VAL A 53 1.87 -8.67 17.89
CA VAL A 53 0.72 -8.80 16.99
C VAL A 53 0.33 -7.41 16.50
N PHE A 54 0.38 -7.18 15.19
CA PHE A 54 -0.06 -5.91 14.61
C PHE A 54 -1.54 -5.68 14.94
N SER A 55 -1.84 -4.54 15.56
CA SER A 55 -3.22 -4.13 15.88
C SER A 55 -3.70 -3.09 14.88
N PRO A 56 -4.56 -3.44 13.91
CA PRO A 56 -5.06 -2.48 12.93
C PRO A 56 -5.84 -1.35 13.60
N ALA A 57 -6.60 -1.64 14.66
CA ALA A 57 -7.37 -0.62 15.37
C ALA A 57 -6.48 0.43 16.06
N ALA A 58 -5.40 0.00 16.71
CA ALA A 58 -4.45 0.93 17.34
C ALA A 58 -3.66 1.74 16.29
N TYR A 59 -3.22 1.09 15.22
CA TYR A 59 -2.50 1.73 14.12
C TYR A 59 -3.35 2.79 13.40
N GLY A 60 -4.63 2.49 13.13
CA GLY A 60 -5.56 3.45 12.55
C GLY A 60 -5.69 4.70 13.41
N ALA A 61 -5.93 4.53 14.71
CA ALA A 61 -6.05 5.63 15.66
C ALA A 61 -4.76 6.47 15.82
N SER A 62 -3.57 5.86 15.73
CA SER A 62 -2.29 6.60 15.87
C SER A 62 -1.83 7.30 14.59
N GLU A 63 -2.07 6.70 13.43
CA GLU A 63 -1.56 7.23 12.16
C GLU A 63 -2.57 8.08 11.39
N PHE A 64 -3.88 7.84 11.52
CA PHE A 64 -4.88 8.61 10.79
C PHE A 64 -4.79 10.14 11.05
N PRO A 65 -4.58 10.65 12.27
CA PRO A 65 -4.40 12.09 12.49
C PRO A 65 -3.19 12.69 11.75
N LYS A 66 -2.09 11.94 11.63
CA LYS A 66 -0.89 12.38 10.90
C LYS A 66 -1.13 12.40 9.39
N VAL A 67 -1.77 11.33 8.88
CA VAL A 67 -2.17 11.20 7.47
C VAL A 67 -3.14 12.32 7.09
N LYS A 68 -4.15 12.59 7.93
CA LYS A 68 -5.10 13.69 7.77
C LYS A 68 -4.38 15.03 7.68
N ALA A 69 -3.55 15.39 8.66
CA ALA A 69 -2.81 16.66 8.66
C ALA A 69 -1.90 16.83 7.43
N SER A 70 -1.19 15.76 7.02
CA SER A 70 -0.35 15.76 5.82
C SER A 70 -1.17 15.96 4.52
N ILE A 71 -2.40 15.45 4.47
CA ILE A 71 -3.32 15.64 3.34
C ILE A 71 -3.86 17.07 3.34
N GLU A 72 -4.34 17.58 4.47
CA GLU A 72 -4.87 18.95 4.61
C GLU A 72 -3.83 20.01 4.22
N GLN A 73 -2.59 19.87 4.69
CA GLN A 73 -1.48 20.78 4.37
C GLN A 73 -1.15 20.82 2.87
N ARG A 74 -1.37 19.71 2.14
CA ARG A 74 -1.01 19.56 0.72
C ARG A 74 -2.22 19.59 -0.22
N ALA A 75 -3.44 19.77 0.30
CA ALA A 75 -4.66 19.74 -0.48
C ALA A 75 -4.74 20.94 -1.43
N VAL A 76 -4.60 20.66 -2.72
CA VAL A 76 -4.74 21.64 -3.81
C VAL A 76 -6.20 21.68 -4.27
N ASP A 77 -6.61 22.81 -4.84
CA ASP A 77 -7.95 22.95 -5.40
C ASP A 77 -8.21 21.92 -6.51
N ALA A 78 -9.37 21.27 -6.49
CA ALA A 78 -9.72 20.24 -7.46
C ALA A 78 -9.75 20.75 -8.91
N VAL A 79 -10.18 22.00 -9.15
CA VAL A 79 -10.22 22.59 -10.49
C VAL A 79 -8.81 22.84 -11.01
N GLU A 80 -7.88 23.31 -10.16
CA GLU A 80 -6.46 23.42 -10.53
C GLU A 80 -5.87 22.04 -10.93
N VAL A 81 -6.08 21.03 -10.08
CA VAL A 81 -5.59 19.66 -10.32
C VAL A 81 -6.22 19.04 -11.58
N GLY A 82 -7.50 19.30 -11.84
CA GLY A 82 -8.17 18.79 -13.05
C GLY A 82 -7.69 19.45 -14.32
N ASN A 83 -7.49 20.77 -14.32
CA ASN A 83 -6.89 21.48 -15.45
C ASN A 83 -5.47 20.95 -15.72
N ALA A 84 -4.67 20.72 -14.68
CA ALA A 84 -3.34 20.13 -14.84
C ALA A 84 -3.39 18.69 -15.38
N LEU A 85 -4.31 17.85 -14.88
CA LEU A 85 -4.49 16.47 -15.36
C LEU A 85 -5.05 16.39 -16.79
N ALA A 86 -5.83 17.37 -17.23
CA ALA A 86 -6.31 17.50 -18.60
C ALA A 86 -5.19 17.89 -19.57
N ALA A 87 -4.25 18.75 -19.13
CA ALA A 87 -3.10 19.18 -19.91
C ALA A 87 -2.00 18.11 -20.01
N ASP A 88 -1.53 17.59 -18.86
CA ASP A 88 -0.53 16.51 -18.80
C ASP A 88 -0.69 15.69 -17.51
N LYS A 89 -1.23 14.48 -17.65
CA LYS A 89 -1.40 13.50 -16.57
C LYS A 89 -0.09 13.21 -15.81
N ALA A 90 1.03 13.11 -16.53
CA ALA A 90 2.33 12.73 -15.95
C ALA A 90 2.98 13.91 -15.22
N ALA A 91 2.92 15.12 -15.78
CA ALA A 91 3.41 16.33 -15.10
C ALA A 91 2.56 16.64 -13.84
N ALA A 92 1.24 16.61 -13.95
CA ALA A 92 0.35 16.81 -12.80
C ALA A 92 0.57 15.75 -11.71
N GLY A 93 0.70 14.49 -12.10
CA GLY A 93 1.03 13.38 -11.18
C GLY A 93 2.34 13.58 -10.43
N LYS A 94 3.38 14.13 -11.07
CA LYS A 94 4.67 14.47 -10.44
C LYS A 94 4.61 15.73 -9.57
N LYS A 95 3.78 16.72 -9.94
CA LYS A 95 3.69 18.01 -9.23
C LYS A 95 2.86 17.94 -7.96
N TYR A 96 1.72 17.25 -8.00
CA TYR A 96 0.71 17.24 -6.93
C TYR A 96 0.59 15.90 -6.21
N GLY A 97 1.16 14.84 -6.77
CA GLY A 97 0.93 13.47 -6.31
C GLY A 97 2.12 12.84 -5.59
N VAL A 98 1.82 11.85 -4.76
CA VAL A 98 2.80 10.98 -4.12
C VAL A 98 2.81 9.60 -4.76
N GLY A 99 4.00 9.05 -4.98
CA GLY A 99 4.22 7.77 -5.65
C GLY A 99 4.43 7.89 -7.17
N SER A 100 5.12 6.91 -7.75
CA SER A 100 5.47 6.89 -9.18
C SER A 100 4.44 6.23 -10.07
N VAL A 101 3.73 5.21 -9.55
CA VAL A 101 2.71 4.43 -10.29
C VAL A 101 1.34 4.81 -9.76
N ASN A 102 0.49 5.39 -10.62
CA ASN A 102 -0.82 5.95 -10.25
C ASN A 102 -0.72 6.83 -8.99
N PRO A 103 -0.08 8.01 -9.08
CA PRO A 103 0.14 8.88 -7.92
C PRO A 103 -1.15 9.17 -7.14
N VAL A 104 -1.03 9.38 -5.83
CA VAL A 104 -2.13 9.81 -4.96
C VAL A 104 -2.05 11.30 -4.76
N ILE A 105 -3.10 12.02 -5.17
CA ILE A 105 -3.16 13.49 -5.10
C ILE A 105 -4.13 13.92 -3.97
N PRO A 106 -3.67 14.71 -2.99
CA PRO A 106 -4.52 15.47 -2.06
C PRO A 106 -5.28 16.58 -2.78
N VAL A 107 -6.60 16.63 -2.59
CA VAL A 107 -7.49 17.66 -3.14
C VAL A 107 -8.45 18.21 -2.10
N LYS A 108 -8.85 19.46 -2.30
CA LYS A 108 -9.98 20.10 -1.63
C LYS A 108 -10.95 20.71 -2.64
N PHE A 109 -12.22 20.71 -2.31
CA PHE A 109 -13.27 21.33 -3.11
C PHE A 109 -14.53 21.60 -2.28
N THR A 110 -15.38 22.50 -2.76
CA THR A 110 -16.79 22.60 -2.36
C THR A 110 -17.65 22.31 -3.59
N GLY A 111 -18.75 21.59 -3.41
CA GLY A 111 -19.65 21.25 -4.51
C GLY A 111 -20.99 20.69 -4.04
N THR A 112 -21.93 20.54 -4.97
CA THR A 112 -23.27 20.02 -4.69
C THR A 112 -23.33 18.53 -5.01
N VAL A 113 -23.93 17.74 -4.13
CA VAL A 113 -24.17 16.31 -4.36
C VAL A 113 -25.33 16.16 -5.37
N GLU A 114 -25.05 15.63 -6.55
CA GLU A 114 -26.06 15.41 -7.60
C GLU A 114 -26.64 13.99 -7.63
N GLU A 115 -25.88 12.99 -7.16
CA GLU A 115 -26.34 11.61 -7.12
C GLU A 115 -25.76 10.84 -5.93
N ARG A 116 -26.64 10.19 -5.15
CA ARG A 116 -26.26 9.24 -4.09
C ARG A 116 -26.23 7.80 -4.62
N LYS A 117 -25.09 7.11 -4.46
CA LYS A 117 -24.97 5.64 -4.58
C LYS A 117 -24.54 5.03 -3.24
N ALA A 118 -24.82 3.74 -3.05
CA ALA A 118 -24.54 3.03 -1.78
C ALA A 118 -23.07 3.13 -1.30
N ASN A 119 -22.10 3.25 -2.22
CA ASN A 119 -20.68 3.30 -1.89
C ASN A 119 -20.06 4.71 -2.02
N TYR A 120 -20.71 5.64 -2.71
CA TYR A 120 -20.17 6.97 -3.01
C TYR A 120 -21.26 7.99 -3.37
N ASN A 121 -20.95 9.27 -3.20
CA ASN A 121 -21.73 10.38 -3.75
C ASN A 121 -21.03 10.96 -4.98
N VAL A 122 -21.79 11.30 -6.02
CA VAL A 122 -21.31 12.13 -7.14
C VAL A 122 -21.43 13.60 -6.71
N VAL A 123 -20.33 14.33 -6.75
CA VAL A 123 -20.28 15.75 -6.37
C VAL A 123 -19.92 16.57 -7.60
N LYS A 124 -20.78 17.54 -7.91
CA LYS A 124 -20.50 18.57 -8.92
C LYS A 124 -19.76 19.72 -8.27
N VAL A 125 -18.59 20.02 -8.81
CA VAL A 125 -17.75 21.16 -8.45
C VAL A 125 -17.78 22.13 -9.62
N ASP A 126 -18.12 23.40 -9.35
CA ASP A 126 -18.18 24.41 -10.41
C ASP A 126 -16.77 24.74 -10.93
N GLY A 127 -16.66 24.97 -12.24
CA GLY A 127 -15.37 25.21 -12.92
C GLY A 127 -14.58 23.94 -13.26
N MET A 128 -15.04 22.75 -12.86
CA MET A 128 -14.38 21.48 -13.20
C MET A 128 -14.37 21.24 -14.73
N PRO A 129 -13.27 20.74 -15.33
CA PRO A 129 -13.19 20.49 -16.77
C PRO A 129 -14.24 19.48 -17.27
N GLU A 130 -14.73 19.69 -18.49
CA GLU A 130 -15.80 18.87 -19.07
C GLU A 130 -15.48 17.37 -19.09
N GLY A 131 -16.48 16.58 -18.67
CA GLY A 131 -16.36 15.12 -18.60
C GLY A 131 -15.50 14.59 -17.46
N MET A 132 -15.06 15.44 -16.51
CA MET A 132 -14.51 14.98 -15.22
C MET A 132 -15.63 14.77 -14.20
N VAL A 133 -15.64 13.60 -13.56
CA VAL A 133 -16.60 13.23 -12.52
C VAL A 133 -15.87 13.00 -11.20
N ILE A 134 -16.28 13.72 -10.15
CA ILE A 134 -15.79 13.53 -8.78
C ILE A 134 -16.78 12.64 -8.03
N ARG A 135 -16.29 11.51 -7.51
CA ARG A 135 -17.04 10.63 -6.59
C ARG A 135 -16.36 10.63 -5.24
N VAL A 136 -17.10 10.85 -4.16
CA VAL A 136 -16.60 10.83 -2.79
C VAL A 136 -17.03 9.53 -2.10
N GLN A 137 -16.09 8.76 -1.56
CA GLN A 137 -16.38 7.53 -0.82
C GLN A 137 -17.05 7.85 0.52
N THR A 138 -18.36 7.61 0.60
CA THR A 138 -19.19 7.81 1.80
C THR A 138 -19.94 6.53 2.20
N GLY A 139 -19.56 5.39 1.64
CA GLY A 139 -20.25 4.12 1.82
C GLY A 139 -19.95 3.40 3.14
N PRO A 140 -20.68 2.32 3.46
CA PRO A 140 -20.42 1.49 4.63
C PRO A 140 -19.08 0.74 4.55
N ALA A 141 -18.50 0.61 3.35
CA ALA A 141 -17.12 0.18 3.14
C ALA A 141 -16.37 1.21 2.29
N VAL A 142 -15.16 1.58 2.73
CA VAL A 142 -14.24 2.46 1.98
C VAL A 142 -13.09 1.59 1.48
N ASN A 143 -12.96 1.53 0.16
CA ASN A 143 -12.03 0.62 -0.50
C ASN A 143 -10.77 1.35 -0.97
N GLY A 144 -9.71 0.57 -1.14
CA GLY A 144 -8.41 1.06 -1.63
C GLY A 144 -7.43 1.39 -0.50
N THR A 145 -6.30 1.97 -0.88
CA THR A 145 -5.14 2.23 -0.01
C THR A 145 -4.69 3.68 -0.04
N GLU A 146 -5.55 4.57 -0.54
CA GLU A 146 -5.24 5.96 -0.85
C GLU A 146 -4.72 6.71 0.37
N LEU A 147 -5.34 6.52 1.55
CA LEU A 147 -4.89 7.15 2.80
C LEU A 147 -3.50 6.66 3.23
N ARG A 148 -3.20 5.37 3.04
CA ARG A 148 -1.87 4.79 3.34
C ARG A 148 -0.80 5.35 2.42
N ASP A 149 -1.12 5.41 1.13
CA ASP A 149 -0.19 5.79 0.07
C ASP A 149 -0.03 7.33 -0.05
N ALA A 150 -0.94 8.12 0.53
CA ALA A 150 -1.04 9.57 0.39
C ALA A 150 0.17 10.38 0.88
N THR A 151 0.87 9.89 1.91
CA THR A 151 2.05 10.56 2.49
C THR A 151 3.36 10.06 1.90
N GLY A 152 3.40 8.80 1.42
CA GLY A 152 4.62 8.11 1.02
C GLY A 152 5.51 7.67 2.18
N GLU A 153 5.13 8.02 3.42
CA GLU A 153 5.86 7.68 4.65
C GLU A 153 5.52 6.27 5.14
N ILE A 154 4.30 5.79 4.88
CA ILE A 154 3.87 4.45 5.26
C ILE A 154 4.32 3.46 4.18
N GLN A 155 5.38 2.71 4.48
CA GLN A 155 6.07 1.86 3.51
C GLN A 155 6.10 0.40 3.95
N PHE A 156 6.08 -0.52 2.98
CA PHE A 156 6.05 -1.97 3.23
C PHE A 156 7.12 -2.46 4.22
N GLY A 157 8.32 -1.89 4.19
CA GLY A 157 9.42 -2.26 5.10
C GLY A 157 9.18 -1.97 6.59
N GLN A 158 8.10 -1.27 6.96
CA GLN A 158 7.66 -1.06 8.34
C GLN A 158 6.79 -2.22 8.87
N PHE A 159 6.43 -3.19 8.02
CA PHE A 159 5.48 -4.26 8.32
C PHE A 159 6.13 -5.63 8.08
N LYS A 160 5.68 -6.65 8.81
CA LYS A 160 6.31 -7.98 8.77
C LYS A 160 5.95 -8.77 7.52
N ASN A 161 4.82 -8.44 6.89
CA ASN A 161 4.26 -9.16 5.77
C ASN A 161 3.21 -8.32 5.02
N GLN A 162 2.79 -8.84 3.86
CA GLN A 162 1.80 -8.20 2.99
C GLN A 162 0.42 -8.02 3.65
N ILE A 163 0.02 -8.91 4.57
CA ILE A 163 -1.28 -8.86 5.23
C ILE A 163 -1.32 -7.67 6.20
N GLU A 164 -0.28 -7.47 7.01
CA GLU A 164 -0.16 -6.31 7.90
C GLU A 164 -0.17 -4.99 7.11
N TYR A 165 0.56 -4.91 5.99
CA TYR A 165 0.60 -3.70 5.15
C TYR A 165 -0.74 -3.37 4.46
N GLN A 166 -1.58 -4.38 4.16
CA GLN A 166 -2.96 -4.12 3.70
C GLN A 166 -3.90 -3.79 4.88
N ASN A 167 -3.73 -4.46 6.02
CA ASN A 167 -4.49 -4.15 7.23
C ASN A 167 -4.22 -2.73 7.74
N ALA A 168 -3.02 -2.17 7.52
CA ALA A 168 -2.71 -0.76 7.77
C ALA A 168 -3.54 0.20 6.90
N GLY A 169 -3.75 -0.13 5.62
CA GLY A 169 -4.65 0.63 4.74
C GLY A 169 -6.11 0.53 5.17
N ALA A 170 -6.58 -0.68 5.47
CA ALA A 170 -7.93 -0.90 5.98
C ALA A 170 -8.16 -0.22 7.35
N ALA A 171 -7.14 -0.16 8.21
CA ALA A 171 -7.17 0.55 9.49
C ALA A 171 -7.40 2.05 9.30
N LEU A 172 -6.64 2.69 8.42
CA LEU A 172 -6.81 4.12 8.10
C LEU A 172 -8.19 4.40 7.51
N ASN A 173 -8.68 3.57 6.59
CA ASN A 173 -10.03 3.71 6.03
C ASN A 173 -11.11 3.56 7.11
N ASN A 174 -10.96 2.60 8.03
CA ASN A 174 -11.90 2.38 9.12
C ASN A 174 -11.88 3.51 10.15
N GLU A 175 -10.70 4.07 10.47
CA GLU A 175 -10.58 5.20 11.39
C GLU A 175 -11.15 6.49 10.78
N MET A 176 -10.85 6.75 9.51
CA MET A 176 -11.46 7.82 8.73
C MET A 176 -12.98 7.75 8.80
N LYS A 177 -13.59 6.58 8.55
CA LYS A 177 -15.05 6.43 8.61
C LYS A 177 -15.64 6.84 9.97
N LYS A 178 -14.97 6.51 11.08
CA LYS A 178 -15.40 6.93 12.43
C LYS A 178 -15.31 8.44 12.59
N GLN A 179 -14.15 9.03 12.26
CA GLN A 179 -13.88 10.43 12.56
C GLN A 179 -14.57 11.40 11.59
N VAL A 180 -14.81 10.99 10.34
CA VAL A 180 -15.29 11.85 9.26
C VAL A 180 -16.76 11.59 8.90
N LEU A 181 -17.22 10.34 8.92
CA LEU A 181 -18.57 9.99 8.44
C LEU A 181 -19.58 9.68 9.55
N GLN A 182 -19.16 9.42 10.79
CA GLN A 182 -20.09 9.01 11.86
C GLN A 182 -21.13 10.07 12.23
N GLY A 183 -20.80 11.35 12.08
CA GLY A 183 -21.73 12.48 12.31
C GLY A 183 -22.49 12.94 11.06
N VAL A 184 -22.24 12.32 9.90
CA VAL A 184 -22.80 12.76 8.61
C VAL A 184 -24.01 11.90 8.27
N ASP A 185 -25.14 12.53 7.99
CA ASP A 185 -26.30 11.86 7.37
C ASP A 185 -26.00 11.57 5.90
N VAL A 186 -25.23 10.51 5.66
CA VAL A 186 -24.74 10.09 4.34
C VAL A 186 -25.85 9.62 3.39
N GLU A 187 -27.05 9.33 3.91
CA GLU A 187 -28.20 8.92 3.09
C GLU A 187 -28.94 10.15 2.54
N ASN A 188 -29.09 11.21 3.34
CA ASN A 188 -29.75 12.45 2.92
C ASN A 188 -28.76 13.54 2.49
N LEU A 189 -27.74 13.20 1.70
CA LEU A 189 -26.80 14.18 1.12
C LEU A 189 -27.26 14.76 -0.22
N ASN A 190 -28.19 14.12 -0.93
CA ASN A 190 -28.56 14.54 -2.28
C ASN A 190 -29.12 15.97 -2.33
N GLY A 191 -28.60 16.80 -3.25
CA GLY A 191 -28.93 18.22 -3.37
C GLY A 191 -28.26 19.14 -2.35
N LYS A 192 -27.53 18.63 -1.36
CA LYS A 192 -26.80 19.45 -0.39
C LYS A 192 -25.42 19.87 -0.92
N THR A 193 -24.95 21.01 -0.45
CA THR A 193 -23.57 21.48 -0.67
C THR A 193 -22.65 20.84 0.37
N VAL A 194 -21.52 20.30 -0.07
CA VAL A 194 -20.49 19.72 0.79
C VAL A 194 -19.14 20.39 0.56
N SER A 195 -18.37 20.58 1.63
CA SER A 195 -16.94 20.86 1.57
C SER A 195 -16.18 19.57 1.85
N VAL A 196 -15.18 19.24 1.04
CA VAL A 196 -14.44 17.98 1.15
C VAL A 196 -12.95 18.25 1.01
N VAL A 197 -12.17 17.68 1.93
CA VAL A 197 -10.73 17.48 1.79
C VAL A 197 -10.48 15.99 1.74
N GLY A 198 -9.66 15.52 0.80
CA GLY A 198 -9.43 14.09 0.63
C GLY A 198 -8.32 13.77 -0.37
N VAL A 199 -8.21 12.50 -0.72
CA VAL A 199 -7.21 11.99 -1.67
C VAL A 199 -7.83 11.10 -2.72
N PHE A 200 -7.31 11.13 -3.93
CA PHE A 200 -7.64 10.14 -4.96
C PHE A 200 -6.39 9.62 -5.65
N LYS A 201 -6.48 8.39 -6.17
CA LYS A 201 -5.44 7.74 -6.96
C LYS A 201 -5.67 8.02 -8.44
N VAL A 202 -4.66 8.50 -9.17
CA VAL A 202 -4.79 8.91 -10.59
C VAL A 202 -4.78 7.70 -11.55
N VAL A 203 -5.75 6.80 -11.36
CA VAL A 203 -6.03 5.67 -12.27
C VAL A 203 -6.66 6.20 -13.56
N ASN A 204 -7.84 6.82 -13.44
CA ASN A 204 -8.57 7.48 -14.54
C ASN A 204 -8.67 8.99 -14.27
N PRO A 205 -8.01 9.86 -15.06
CA PRO A 205 -8.04 11.31 -14.84
C PRO A 205 -9.41 11.95 -15.10
N LYS A 206 -10.36 11.25 -15.72
CA LYS A 206 -11.75 11.72 -15.92
C LYS A 206 -12.74 11.23 -14.85
N ASN A 207 -12.35 10.29 -13.99
CA ASN A 207 -13.27 9.71 -13.01
C ASN A 207 -12.55 9.45 -11.69
N TRP A 208 -12.68 10.41 -10.78
CA TRP A 208 -11.97 10.42 -9.51
C TRP A 208 -12.79 9.70 -8.46
N LEU A 209 -12.13 8.89 -7.64
CA LEU A 209 -12.69 8.29 -6.44
C LEU A 209 -11.92 8.85 -5.24
N VAL A 210 -12.49 9.89 -4.63
CA VAL A 210 -11.93 10.63 -3.52
C VAL A 210 -12.28 9.91 -2.21
N THR A 211 -11.26 9.56 -1.44
CA THR A 211 -11.39 9.13 -0.06
C THR A 211 -11.26 10.38 0.83
N PRO A 212 -12.34 10.84 1.50
CA PRO A 212 -12.28 12.05 2.31
C PRO A 212 -11.45 11.85 3.58
N VAL A 213 -10.83 12.92 4.08
CA VAL A 213 -10.30 13.04 5.45
C VAL A 213 -11.01 14.14 6.26
N GLU A 214 -11.80 14.95 5.56
CA GLU A 214 -12.74 15.92 6.09
C GLU A 214 -13.94 16.00 5.15
N LEU A 215 -15.15 16.06 5.72
CA LEU A 215 -16.38 16.26 4.97
C LEU A 215 -17.35 17.08 5.84
N GLU A 216 -17.68 18.27 5.38
CA GLU A 216 -18.63 19.19 6.00
C GLU A 216 -19.86 19.33 5.10
N VAL A 217 -21.05 19.34 5.69
CA VAL A 217 -22.32 19.59 4.99
C VAL A 217 -22.76 21.01 5.34
N LYS A 218 -23.03 21.83 4.33
CA LYS A 218 -23.46 23.23 4.47
C LYS A 218 -24.98 23.39 4.36
#